data_AF-A0A1Y4JG28-F1
#
_entry.id   AF-A0A1Y4JG28-F1
#
_cell.length_a   1.000
_cell.length_b   1.000
_cell.length_c   1.000
_cell.angle_alpha   90.00
_cell.angle_beta   90.00
_cell.angle_gamma   90.00
#
_symmetry.space_group_name_H-M   'P 1'
#
loop_
_entity.id
_entity.type
_entity.pdbx_description
1 polymer ?
#
loop_
_entity_poly.entity_id
_entity_poly.type
_entity_poly.pdbx_seq_one_letter_code
_entity_poly.pdbx_strand_id
1 'polypeptide(L)' 'MMNNGKKRKKVPASVPPRRQRMVCLLSEEEAQIIERYLKHYQITNKARWFRETVLTFIHQKMEEDYPTLFKEHDMRR' A
#
# COMPACT_ATOMS: atom_id res chain seq x y z
N MET A 1 -6.12 -8.66 35.09
CA MET A 1 -5.36 -8.59 33.81
C MET A 1 -5.71 -7.26 33.15
N MET A 2 -4.79 -6.28 33.14
CA MET A 2 -5.05 -4.96 32.54
C MET A 2 -5.08 -5.10 31.01
N ASN A 3 -6.27 -5.03 30.41
CA ASN A 3 -6.41 -4.86 28.97
C ASN A 3 -5.98 -3.43 28.62
N ASN A 4 -4.70 -3.26 28.28
CA ASN A 4 -4.19 -2.04 27.66
C ASN A 4 -4.80 -1.90 26.27
N GLY A 5 -6.03 -1.37 26.20
CA GLY A 5 -6.71 -1.05 24.95
C GLY A 5 -5.86 -0.07 24.15
N LYS A 6 -5.28 -0.55 23.03
CA LYS A 6 -4.55 0.28 22.08
C LYS A 6 -5.42 1.48 21.70
N LYS A 7 -5.06 2.69 22.15
CA LYS A 7 -5.77 3.92 21.82
C LYS A 7 -5.75 4.09 20.30
N ARG A 8 -6.88 3.79 19.64
CA ARG A 8 -7.05 4.03 18.21
C ARG A 8 -6.96 5.53 17.98
N LYS A 9 -5.94 5.98 17.24
CA LYS A 9 -5.88 7.35 16.72
C LYS A 9 -7.15 7.59 15.89
N LYS A 10 -7.98 8.54 16.32
CA LYS A 10 -9.16 8.95 15.55
C LYS A 10 -8.68 9.54 14.24
N VAL A 11 -9.20 9.02 13.12
CA VAL A 11 -8.94 9.60 11.81
C VAL A 11 -9.67 10.95 11.77
N PRO A 12 -9.00 12.05 11.37
CA PRO A 12 -9.65 13.35 11.26
C PRO A 12 -10.82 13.29 10.27
N ALA A 13 -11.89 14.02 10.57
CA ALA A 13 -13.13 14.02 9.78
C ALA A 13 -12.95 14.53 8.34
N SER A 14 -11.83 15.19 8.04
CA SER A 14 -11.47 15.66 6.70
C SER A 14 -11.14 14.53 5.72
N VAL A 15 -10.78 13.33 6.21
CA VAL A 15 -10.45 12.20 5.34
C VAL A 15 -11.72 11.37 5.12
N PRO A 16 -12.19 11.20 3.85
CA PRO A 16 -13.40 10.44 3.58
C PRO A 16 -13.25 8.99 4.06
N PRO A 17 -14.30 8.40 4.63
CA PRO A 17 -14.25 7.04 5.14
C PRO A 17 -14.05 6.04 4.00
N ARG A 18 -13.21 5.02 4.24
CA ARG A 18 -13.01 3.91 3.31
C ARG A 18 -14.25 3.01 3.31
N ARG A 19 -15.06 3.09 2.25
CA ARG A 19 -16.31 2.32 2.09
C ARG A 19 -16.16 1.07 1.26
N GLN A 20 -15.23 1.05 0.30
CA GLN A 20 -15.04 -0.09 -0.60
C GLN A 20 -14.17 -1.18 0.03
N ARG A 21 -14.59 -2.44 -0.16
CA ARG A 21 -13.85 -3.62 0.30
C ARG A 21 -13.02 -4.19 -0.84
N MET A 22 -11.80 -4.61 -0.49
CA MET A 22 -10.92 -5.41 -1.34
C MET A 22 -10.56 -6.67 -0.56
N VAL A 23 -10.68 -7.83 -1.20
CA VAL A 23 -10.35 -9.14 -0.62
C VAL A 23 -9.28 -9.77 -1.51
N CYS A 24 -8.25 -10.32 -0.89
CA CYS A 24 -7.18 -11.04 -1.55
C CYS A 24 -7.04 -12.41 -0.88
N LEU A 25 -7.16 -13.47 -1.69
CA LEU A 25 -6.87 -14.83 -1.27
C LEU A 25 -5.44 -15.14 -1.70
N LEU A 26 -4.70 -15.78 -0.81
CA LEU A 26 -3.28 -16.10 -0.99
C LEU A 26 -3.07 -17.59 -0.71
N SER A 27 -2.15 -18.19 -1.42
CA SER A 27 -1.62 -19.50 -1.06
C SER A 27 -0.84 -19.43 0.26
N GLU A 28 -0.56 -20.58 0.86
CA GLU A 28 0.23 -20.64 2.09
C GLU A 28 1.64 -20.05 1.89
N GLU A 29 2.27 -20.35 0.75
CA GLU A 29 3.61 -19.86 0.40
C GLU A 29 3.63 -18.33 0.25
N GLU A 30 2.67 -17.76 -0.48
CA GLU A 30 2.53 -16.32 -0.66
C GLU A 30 2.32 -15.61 0.69
N ALA A 31 1.45 -16.17 1.54
CA ALA A 31 1.19 -15.63 2.86
C ALA A 31 2.43 -15.66 3.76
N GLN A 32 3.21 -16.75 3.71
CA GLN A 32 4.46 -16.87 4.47
C GLN A 32 5.52 -15.86 4.04
N ILE A 33 5.70 -15.63 2.74
CA ILE A 33 6.65 -14.64 2.22
C ILE A 33 6.28 -13.25 2.71
N ILE A 34 5.00 -12.88 2.61
CA ILE A 34 4.50 -11.59 3.09
C ILE A 34 4.72 -11.45 4.60
N GLU A 35 4.39 -12.47 5.38
CA GLU A 35 4.54 -12.42 6.83
C GLU A 35 6.01 -12.27 7.26
N ARG A 36 6.94 -12.97 6.59
CA ARG A 36 8.38 -12.83 6.82
C ARG A 36 8.86 -11.41 6.51
N TYR A 37 8.43 -10.85 5.38
CA TYR A 37 8.75 -9.46 5.00
C TYR A 37 8.26 -8.47 6.06
N LEU A 38 6.99 -8.55 6.45
CA LEU A 38 6.41 -7.65 7.44
C LEU A 38 7.12 -7.75 8.80
N LYS A 39 7.47 -8.96 9.22
CA LYS A 39 8.22 -9.21 10.45
C LYS A 39 9.61 -8.59 10.39
N HIS A 40 10.32 -8.76 9.27
CA HIS A 40 11.67 -8.23 9.08
C HIS A 40 11.71 -6.71 9.22
N TYR A 41 10.75 -6.01 8.59
CA TYR A 41 10.64 -4.55 8.65
C TYR A 41 9.79 -4.03 9.82
N GLN A 42 9.39 -4.89 10.75
CA GLN A 42 8.58 -4.54 11.93
C GLN A 42 7.25 -3.84 11.59
N ILE A 43 6.67 -4.18 10.45
CA ILE A 43 5.41 -3.60 9.97
C ILE A 43 4.24 -4.30 10.67
N THR A 44 3.59 -3.58 11.58
CA THR A 44 2.49 -4.13 12.38
C THR A 44 1.11 -4.02 11.74
N ASN A 45 0.94 -3.12 10.75
CA ASN A 45 -0.33 -2.87 10.09
C ASN A 45 -0.32 -3.41 8.65
N LYS A 46 -0.62 -4.70 8.52
CA LYS A 46 -0.64 -5.44 7.25
C LYS A 46 -1.58 -4.82 6.21
N ALA A 47 -2.79 -4.42 6.63
CA ALA A 47 -3.77 -3.80 5.74
C ALA A 47 -3.32 -2.43 5.21
N ARG A 48 -2.68 -1.62 6.07
CA ARG A 48 -2.11 -0.33 5.65
C ARG A 48 -0.99 -0.54 4.64
N TRP A 49 -0.04 -1.43 4.95
CA TRP A 49 1.07 -1.75 4.07
C TRP A 49 0.57 -2.21 2.71
N PHE A 50 -0.32 -3.21 2.67
CA PHE A 50 -0.84 -3.75 1.42
C PHE A 50 -1.49 -2.66 0.54
N ARG A 51 -2.30 -1.80 1.15
CA ARG A 51 -2.94 -0.68 0.44
C ARG A 51 -1.91 0.30 -0.10
N GLU A 52 -0.91 0.68 0.69
CA GLU A 52 0.14 1.61 0.27
C GLU A 52 0.99 0.99 -0.86
N THR A 53 1.37 -0.28 -0.75
CA THR A 53 2.11 -1.00 -1.79
C THR A 53 1.37 -1.05 -3.12
N VAL A 54 0.10 -1.45 -3.12
CA VAL A 54 -0.72 -1.52 -4.34
C VAL A 54 -0.89 -0.14 -4.96
N LEU A 55 -1.19 0.89 -4.16
CA LEU A 55 -1.35 2.25 -4.67
C LEU A 55 -0.05 2.80 -5.24
N THR A 56 1.08 2.65 -4.53
CA THR A 56 2.39 3.11 -5.00
C THR A 56 2.75 2.45 -6.33
N PHE A 57 2.54 1.13 -6.46
CA PHE A 57 2.78 0.42 -7.71
C PHE A 57 1.93 0.97 -8.87
N ILE A 58 0.63 1.16 -8.64
CA ILE A 58 -0.27 1.71 -9.67
C ILE A 58 0.15 3.12 -10.07
N HIS A 59 0.48 3.98 -9.10
CA HIS A 59 0.91 5.36 -9.37
C HIS A 59 2.19 5.40 -10.20
N GLN A 60 3.21 4.64 -9.80
CA GLN A 60 4.46 4.53 -10.56
C GLN A 60 4.18 4.05 -11.98
N LYS A 61 3.33 3.03 -12.13
CA LYS A 61 3.03 2.50 -13.45
C LYS A 61 2.27 3.49 -14.33
N MET A 62 1.33 4.23 -13.75
CA MET A 62 0.58 5.29 -14.44
C MET A 62 1.48 6.46 -14.86
N GLU A 63 2.49 6.80 -14.05
CA GLU A 63 3.48 7.83 -14.38
C GLU A 63 4.40 7.38 -15.52
N GLU A 64 4.86 6.12 -15.51
CA GLU A 64 5.65 5.53 -16.59
C GLU A 64 4.88 5.50 -17.92
N ASP A 65 3.61 5.10 -17.88
CA ASP A 65 2.76 4.96 -19.07
C ASP A 65 2.12 6.31 -19.48
N TYR A 66 2.43 7.40 -18.78
CA TYR A 66 1.87 8.71 -19.07
C TYR A 66 2.39 9.20 -20.44
N PRO A 67 1.51 9.50 -21.42
CA PRO A 67 1.94 9.88 -22.75
C PRO A 67 2.67 11.23 -22.71
N THR A 68 3.99 11.21 -22.88
CA THR A 68 4.79 12.43 -22.96
C THR A 68 4.75 13.01 -24.39
N LEU A 69 4.66 14.34 -24.48
CA LEU A 69 4.68 15.08 -25.76
C LEU A 69 5.97 14.85 -26.55
N PHE A 70 7.06 14.55 -25.87
CA PHE A 70 8.37 14.25 -26.43
C PHE A 70 8.85 12.93 -25.85
N LYS A 71 9.47 12.09 -26.68
CA LYS A 71 10.16 10.90 -26.17
C LYS A 71 11.47 11.34 -25.50
N GLU A 72 12.03 10.53 -24.61
CA GLU A 72 13.32 10.85 -23.95
C GLU A 72 14.44 11.21 -24.93
N HIS A 73 14.39 10.65 -26.14
CA HIS A 73 15.33 10.94 -27.22
C HIS A 73 15.14 12.35 -27.82
N ASP A 74 13.92 12.89 -27.79
CA ASP A 74 13.60 14.22 -28.33
C ASP A 74 13.92 15.35 -27.34
N MET A 75 13.95 15.07 -26.03
CA MET A 75 14.26 16.05 -24.98
C MET A 75 15.76 16.34 -24.81
N ARG A 76 16.64 15.47 -25.35
CA ARG A 76 18.10 15.51 -25.14
C ARG A 76 18.88 16.23 -26.25
N ARG A 77 18.18 16.94 -27.14
CA ARG A 77 18.75 17.54 -28.35
C ARG A 77 18.84 19.06 -28.29
#